data_AF-A0A3N6GHG8-F1
#
_entry.id   AF-A0A3N6GHG8-F1
#
_cell.length_a   1.000
_cell.length_b   1.000
_cell.length_c   1.000
_cell.angle_alpha   90.00
_cell.angle_beta   90.00
_cell.angle_gamma   90.00
#
_symmetry.space_group_name_H-M   'P 1'
#
loop_
_entity.id
_entity.type
_entity.pdbx_description
1 polymer ?
#
loop_
_entity_poly.entity_id
_entity_poly.type
_entity_poly.pdbx_seq_one_letter_code
_entity_poly.pdbx_strand_id
1 'polypeptide(L)' 'MLNLGALFPLKWMCQGFRGVFLPESAAVVEQAGSWEYGKVALVLGARCAGGPVPCLLTFRWKDRRDG' A
#
# COMPACT_ATOMS: atom_id res chain seq x y z
N MET A 1 19.31 -6.32 4.88
CA MET A 1 18.98 -4.87 4.96
C MET A 1 17.75 -4.48 4.12
N LEU A 2 17.49 -5.05 2.94
CA LEU A 2 16.38 -4.64 2.04
C LEU A 2 14.96 -5.04 2.51
N ASN A 3 14.84 -6.02 3.41
CA ASN A 3 13.53 -6.46 3.92
C ASN A 3 12.82 -5.40 4.79
N LEU A 4 13.58 -4.51 5.45
CA LEU A 4 12.99 -3.39 6.20
C LEU A 4 12.24 -2.43 5.29
N GLY A 5 12.67 -2.27 4.02
CA GLY A 5 11.99 -1.43 3.04
C GLY A 5 10.55 -1.88 2.76
N ALA A 6 10.23 -3.16 2.96
CA ALA A 6 8.87 -3.69 2.79
C ALA A 6 7.88 -3.19 3.87
N LEU A 7 8.40 -2.70 5.00
CA LEU A 7 7.60 -2.06 6.05
C LEU A 7 7.14 -0.66 5.67
N PHE A 8 7.68 -0.04 4.62
CA PHE A 8 7.27 1.29 4.17
C PHE A 8 6.35 1.20 2.95
N PRO A 9 5.34 2.10 2.83
CA PRO A 9 4.42 2.09 1.69
C PRO A 9 5.18 2.36 0.38
N LEU A 10 6.25 3.14 0.49
CA LEU A 10 7.05 3.63 -0.63
C LEU A 10 7.59 2.50 -1.51
N LYS A 11 8.06 1.39 -0.92
CA LYS A 11 8.54 0.23 -1.70
C LYS A 11 7.43 -0.28 -2.64
N TRP A 12 6.22 -0.46 -2.10
CA TRP A 12 5.08 -1.01 -2.83
C TRP A 12 4.58 -0.07 -3.92
N MET A 13 4.58 1.24 -3.66
CA MET A 13 4.29 2.24 -4.70
C MET A 13 5.30 2.19 -5.84
N CYS A 14 6.61 2.18 -5.52
CA CYS A 14 7.66 2.10 -6.54
C CYS A 14 7.57 0.80 -7.34
N GLN A 15 7.32 -0.33 -6.69
CA GLN A 15 7.16 -1.63 -7.34
C GLN A 15 5.95 -1.65 -8.28
N GLY A 16 4.81 -1.08 -7.84
CA GLY A 16 3.61 -0.95 -8.68
C GLY A 16 3.83 -0.07 -9.91
N PHE A 17 4.47 1.09 -9.75
CA PHE A 17 4.80 1.97 -10.87
C PHE A 17 5.75 1.30 -11.88
N ARG A 18 6.81 0.65 -11.39
CA ARG A 18 7.72 -0.08 -12.28
C ARG A 18 7.01 -1.18 -13.04
N GLY A 19 6.11 -1.92 -12.40
CA GLY A 19 5.31 -2.94 -13.08
C GLY A 19 4.37 -2.39 -14.15
N VAL A 20 3.89 -1.14 -14.03
CA VAL A 20 3.03 -0.53 -15.06
C VAL A 20 3.87 0.01 -16.23
N PHE A 21 5.06 0.53 -15.96
CA PHE A 21 5.89 1.19 -16.96
C PHE A 21 6.95 0.28 -17.61
N LEU A 22 7.37 -0.80 -16.96
CA LEU A 22 8.38 -1.72 -17.47
C LEU A 22 7.75 -3.02 -17.99
N PRO A 23 8.32 -3.62 -19.06
CA PRO A 23 7.88 -4.91 -19.57
C PRO A 23 8.12 -6.02 -18.56
N GLU A 24 7.37 -7.12 -18.67
CA GLU A 24 7.46 -8.28 -17.78
C GLU A 24 8.86 -8.91 -17.73
N SER A 25 9.65 -8.78 -18.81
CA SER A 25 11.05 -9.21 -18.85
C SER A 25 11.95 -8.48 -17.83
N ALA A 26 11.58 -7.27 -17.41
CA ALA A 26 12.31 -6.51 -16.39
C ALA A 26 12.00 -6.98 -14.95
N ALA A 27 10.98 -7.83 -14.76
CA ALA A 27 10.62 -8.36 -13.44
C ALA A 27 11.73 -9.20 -12.81
N VAL A 28 12.61 -9.79 -13.63
CA VAL A 28 13.82 -10.53 -13.21
C VAL A 28 14.80 -9.65 -12.43
N VAL A 29 14.81 -8.34 -12.68
CA VAL A 29 15.71 -7.38 -12.01
C VAL A 29 15.08 -6.86 -10.71
N GLU A 30 13.77 -7.00 -10.54
CA GLU A 30 13.07 -6.62 -9.31
C GLU A 30 13.38 -7.64 -8.21
N GLN A 31 13.60 -7.18 -6.98
CA GLN A 31 14.01 -8.05 -5.87
C GLN A 31 13.00 -9.14 -5.49
N ALA A 32 11.73 -8.95 -5.88
CA ALA A 32 10.67 -9.93 -5.66
C ALA A 32 10.62 -11.00 -6.76
N GLY A 33 11.35 -10.82 -7.87
CA GLY A 33 11.30 -11.70 -9.06
C GLY A 33 10.00 -11.63 -9.86
N SER A 34 9.05 -10.81 -9.40
CA SER A 34 7.73 -10.57 -10.00
C SER A 34 7.18 -9.22 -9.52
N TRP A 35 6.25 -8.65 -10.27
CA TRP A 35 5.61 -7.38 -9.93
C TRP A 35 4.60 -7.50 -8.77
N GLU A 36 4.07 -8.70 -8.51
CA GLU A 36 3.21 -9.00 -7.36
C GLU A 36 2.05 -7.99 -7.18
N TYR A 37 1.37 -7.60 -8.28
CA TYR A 37 0.35 -6.54 -8.26
C TYR A 37 -0.73 -6.77 -7.20
N GLY A 38 -1.15 -8.02 -6.98
CA GLY A 38 -2.12 -8.36 -5.93
C GLY A 38 -1.64 -7.99 -4.51
N LYS A 39 -0.35 -8.23 -4.23
CA LYS A 39 0.27 -7.89 -2.95
C LYS A 39 0.47 -6.38 -2.80
N VAL A 40 0.88 -5.71 -3.88
CA VAL A 40 0.99 -4.24 -3.93
C VAL A 40 -0.37 -3.60 -3.62
N ALA A 41 -1.43 -4.03 -4.30
CA ALA A 41 -2.78 -3.53 -4.08
C ALA A 41 -3.26 -3.78 -2.64
N LEU A 42 -3.00 -4.96 -2.09
CA LEU A 42 -3.38 -5.31 -0.72
C LEU A 42 -2.65 -4.43 0.31
N VAL A 43 -1.33 -4.27 0.19
CA VAL A 43 -0.55 -3.48 1.16
C VAL A 43 -0.90 -2.01 1.09
N LEU A 44 -1.07 -1.44 -0.10
CA LEU A 44 -1.49 -0.05 -0.26
C LEU A 44 -2.92 0.15 0.23
N GLY A 45 -3.85 -0.74 -0.14
CA GLY A 45 -5.23 -0.72 0.35
C GLY A 45 -5.32 -0.81 1.86
N ALA A 46 -4.56 -1.71 2.48
CA ALA A 46 -4.50 -1.87 3.93
C ALA A 46 -3.97 -0.60 4.62
N ARG A 47 -2.99 0.10 4.05
CA ARG A 47 -2.50 1.37 4.62
C ARG A 47 -3.43 2.55 4.37
N CYS A 48 -4.06 2.61 3.20
CA CYS A 48 -5.09 3.59 2.90
C CYS A 48 -6.28 3.44 3.87
N ALA A 49 -6.64 2.20 4.22
CA ALA A 49 -7.70 1.90 5.18
C ALA A 49 -7.24 2.06 6.64
N GLY A 50 -5.97 1.78 6.93
CA GLY A 50 -5.44 1.78 8.30
C GLY A 50 -5.51 3.11 9.05
N GLY A 51 -5.61 4.25 8.34
CA GLY A 51 -5.89 5.56 8.94
C GLY A 51 -7.38 5.78 9.26
N PRO A 52 -8.27 5.76 8.25
CA PRO A 52 -9.69 6.05 8.46
C PRO A 52 -10.44 4.97 9.23
N VAL A 53 -10.09 3.68 9.08
CA VAL A 53 -10.80 2.58 9.77
C VAL A 53 -10.80 2.76 11.29
N PRO A 54 -9.66 2.93 11.98
CA PRO A 54 -9.68 3.17 13.42
C PRO A 54 -10.34 4.50 13.78
N CYS A 55 -10.26 5.53 12.93
CA CYS A 55 -11.00 6.77 13.15
C CYS A 55 -12.52 6.53 13.15
N LEU A 56 -13.04 5.78 12.18
CA LEU A 56 -14.46 5.45 12.11
C LEU A 56 -14.92 4.53 13.26
N LEU A 57 -14.05 3.61 13.70
CA LEU A 57 -14.35 2.70 14.81
C LEU A 57 -14.28 3.38 16.18
N THR A 58 -13.37 4.35 16.35
CA THR A 58 -13.07 4.96 17.66
C THR A 58 -13.76 6.31 17.85
N PHE A 59 -13.80 7.14 16.80
CA PHE A 59 -14.50 8.42 16.88
C PHE A 59 -15.99 8.17 16.71
N ARG A 60 -16.72 8.25 17.83
CA ARG A 60 -18.16 8.49 17.83
C ARG A 60 -18.40 9.84 17.17
N TRP A 61 -18.91 9.84 15.95
CA TRP A 61 -19.36 11.03 15.25
C TRP A 61 -20.31 11.80 16.17
N LYS A 62 -19.93 13.02 16.57
CA LYS A 62 -20.85 13.94 17.27
C LYS A 62 -21.82 14.47 16.23
N ASP A 63 -23.12 14.43 16.53
CA ASP A 63 -24.15 14.88 15.60
C ASP A 63 -24.04 16.41 15.46
N ARG A 64 -24.42 16.95 14.29
CA ARG A 64 -24.40 18.40 14.07
C ARG A 64 -25.29 19.17 15.09
N ARG A 65 -26.18 18.46 15.79
CA ARG A 65 -27.10 18.98 16.80
C ARG A 65 -26.53 19.06 18.23
N ASP A 66 -25.30 18.58 18.46
CA ASP A 66 -24.65 18.62 19.79
C ASP A 66 -23.93 19.97 20.09
N GLY A 67 -24.35 21.07 19.46
CA GLY A 67 -23.73 22.41 19.57
C GLY A 67 -24.72 23.52 19.88
#